data_AF-K3WDD0-F1
#
_entry.id   AF-K3WDD0-F1
#
_cell.length_a   1.000
_cell.length_b   1.000
_cell.length_c   1.000
_cell.angle_alpha   90.00
_cell.angle_beta   90.00
_cell.angle_gamma   90.00
#
_symmetry.space_group_name_H-M   'P 1'
#
loop_
_entity.id
_entity.type
_entity.pdbx_description
1 polymer ?
#
loop_
_entity_poly.entity_id
_entity_poly.type
_entity_poly.pdbx_seq_one_letter_code
_entity_poly.pdbx_strand_id
1 'polypeptide(L)'
;MQLDAENEAALQALRSPGPLAASQGLRLRGFTTCPHCQQGFGSASFAIHVRRCRALYPPPEEEPVGESESAAPAKPVKPKKPKPLYSLVDLCLRFITKNFQTVCMDRIASQPEEEAALIESLPTSLVHRIIVNLVNDLDEKDAKRRAKIKRMETDAAALQREKQRLETFRQQTMTARVRLNEQEQTNEQLRRELEARTQELAAEGARSQQLRSQGEGFEKLQHRLEAKINSLNLENDTLKTELRVAQKKEMDTIKQLATASKKLD
;
A
#
# COMPACT_ATOMS: atom_id res chain seq x y z
N MET A 1 31.59 -7.30 -41.70
CA MET A 1 31.29 -7.81 -40.35
C MET A 1 29.88 -7.37 -39.94
N GLN A 2 28.85 -7.95 -40.55
CA GLN A 2 27.43 -7.65 -40.28
C GLN A 2 26.54 -8.90 -40.30
N LEU A 3 27.13 -10.10 -40.32
CA LEU A 3 26.40 -11.38 -40.43
C LEU A 3 26.11 -12.04 -39.06
N ASP A 4 26.66 -11.51 -37.97
CA ASP A 4 26.52 -12.14 -36.65
C ASP A 4 25.26 -11.68 -35.89
N ALA A 5 24.77 -10.46 -36.18
CA ALA A 5 23.60 -9.90 -35.49
C ALA A 5 22.27 -10.53 -35.92
N GLU A 6 22.15 -10.94 -37.19
CA GLU A 6 20.93 -11.60 -37.69
C GLU A 6 20.84 -13.06 -37.21
N ASN A 7 21.98 -13.73 -37.01
CA ASN A 7 22.05 -15.09 -36.47
C ASN A 7 21.78 -15.14 -34.96
N GLU A 8 22.21 -14.13 -34.19
CA GLU A 8 21.85 -14.01 -32.77
C GLU A 8 20.36 -13.73 -32.56
N ALA A 9 19.74 -12.92 -33.44
CA ALA A 9 18.30 -12.67 -33.41
C ALA A 9 17.48 -13.93 -33.74
N ALA A 10 17.94 -14.77 -34.67
CA ALA A 10 17.31 -16.05 -35.01
C ALA A 10 17.40 -17.07 -33.85
N LEU A 11 18.50 -17.08 -33.10
CA LEU A 11 18.67 -17.94 -31.92
C LEU A 11 17.88 -17.46 -30.69
N GLN A 12 17.66 -16.15 -30.54
CA GLN A 12 16.75 -15.61 -29.52
C GLN A 12 15.27 -15.84 -29.85
N ALA A 13 14.89 -15.85 -31.13
CA ALA A 13 13.53 -16.17 -31.57
C ALA A 13 13.13 -17.64 -31.31
N LEU A 14 14.10 -18.56 -31.20
CA LEU A 14 13.85 -19.95 -30.81
C LEU A 14 13.67 -20.16 -29.29
N ARG A 15 13.97 -19.15 -28.47
CA ARG A 15 13.87 -19.22 -26.99
C ARG A 15 12.65 -18.49 -26.42
N SER A 16 11.85 -17.80 -27.22
CA SER A 16 10.63 -17.14 -26.77
C SER A 16 9.41 -18.07 -26.99
N PRO A 17 8.61 -18.39 -25.96
CA PRO A 17 7.38 -19.13 -26.15
C PRO A 17 6.27 -18.19 -26.62
N GLY A 18 6.27 -17.90 -27.92
CA GLY A 18 5.14 -17.34 -28.68
C GLY A 18 4.24 -18.44 -29.28
N PRO A 19 2.99 -18.12 -29.63
CA PRO A 19 1.92 -19.10 -29.78
C PRO A 19 2.10 -19.89 -31.08
N LEU A 20 2.00 -21.22 -31.01
CA LEU A 20 2.02 -22.21 -32.11
C LEU A 20 3.28 -23.09 -32.25
N ALA A 21 4.01 -23.37 -31.16
CA ALA A 21 4.77 -24.63 -31.04
C ALA A 21 3.84 -25.76 -30.55
N ALA A 22 2.93 -26.18 -31.42
CA ALA A 22 2.12 -27.39 -31.23
C ALA A 22 2.86 -28.58 -31.85
N SER A 23 3.71 -29.28 -31.09
CA SER A 23 4.08 -30.69 -31.39
C SER A 23 5.02 -31.36 -30.36
N GLN A 24 4.90 -31.07 -29.06
CA GLN A 24 5.41 -31.99 -28.03
C GLN A 24 4.80 -31.63 -26.67
N GLY A 25 3.54 -31.99 -26.52
CA GLY A 25 2.78 -31.63 -25.34
C GLY A 25 1.30 -31.67 -25.59
N LEU A 26 0.77 -32.84 -25.95
CA LEU A 26 -0.56 -33.23 -25.49
C LEU A 26 -0.50 -33.35 -23.95
N ARG A 27 -0.26 -32.23 -23.26
CA ARG A 27 -0.63 -32.07 -21.86
C ARG A 27 -2.14 -31.99 -21.90
N LEU A 28 -2.73 -33.18 -21.82
CA LEU A 28 -4.12 -33.42 -21.49
C LEU A 28 -4.53 -32.37 -20.45
N ARG A 29 -5.29 -31.37 -20.90
CA ARG A 29 -5.86 -30.34 -20.03
C ARG A 29 -6.64 -31.05 -18.94
N GLY A 30 -6.21 -30.85 -17.69
CA GLY A 30 -6.90 -31.38 -16.52
C GLY A 30 -6.16 -32.48 -15.76
N PHE A 31 -4.94 -32.86 -16.14
CA PHE A 31 -4.15 -33.79 -15.34
C PHE A 31 -3.24 -33.05 -14.35
N THR A 32 -3.50 -33.25 -13.06
CA THR A 32 -2.67 -32.81 -11.93
C THR A 32 -1.80 -33.97 -11.46
N THR A 33 -0.52 -33.72 -11.22
CA THR A 33 0.46 -34.75 -10.82
C THR A 33 0.44 -34.98 -9.33
N CYS A 34 0.38 -36.24 -8.91
CA CYS A 34 0.39 -36.57 -7.48
C CYS A 34 1.76 -36.27 -6.87
N PRO A 35 1.86 -35.54 -5.75
CA PRO A 35 3.15 -35.25 -5.13
C PRO A 35 3.84 -36.50 -4.54
N HIS A 36 3.11 -37.61 -4.35
CA HIS A 36 3.61 -38.83 -3.72
C HIS A 36 4.10 -39.90 -4.71
N CYS A 37 3.57 -39.94 -5.93
CA CYS A 37 3.97 -40.91 -6.95
C CYS A 37 4.28 -40.29 -8.32
N GLN A 38 4.13 -38.97 -8.45
CA GLN A 38 4.40 -38.17 -9.66
C GLN A 38 3.61 -38.57 -10.91
N GLN A 39 2.66 -39.50 -10.81
CA GLN A 39 1.75 -39.85 -11.89
C GLN A 39 0.70 -38.75 -12.11
N GLY A 40 0.33 -38.52 -13.37
CA GLY A 40 -0.70 -37.56 -13.75
C GLY A 40 -2.10 -38.13 -13.62
N PHE A 41 -3.01 -37.42 -12.97
CA PHE A 41 -4.43 -37.80 -12.84
C PHE A 41 -5.36 -36.67 -13.24
N GLY A 42 -6.44 -37.00 -13.95
CA GLY A 42 -7.51 -36.05 -14.25
C GLY A 42 -8.11 -35.42 -12.99
N SER A 43 -8.63 -34.20 -13.11
CA SER A 43 -9.14 -33.39 -11.99
C SER A 43 -10.18 -34.10 -11.11
N ALA A 44 -11.03 -34.96 -11.68
CA ALA A 44 -11.99 -35.77 -10.92
C ALA A 44 -11.34 -36.93 -10.14
N SER A 45 -10.28 -37.53 -10.69
CA SER A 45 -9.59 -38.70 -10.13
C SER A 45 -8.46 -38.32 -9.17
N PHE A 46 -7.91 -37.11 -9.30
CA PHE A 46 -6.75 -36.65 -8.55
C PHE A 46 -6.96 -36.65 -7.04
N ALA A 47 -8.07 -36.06 -6.57
CA ALA A 47 -8.34 -35.97 -5.13
C ALA A 47 -8.53 -37.35 -4.47
N ILE A 48 -9.07 -38.32 -5.22
CA ILE A 48 -9.26 -39.70 -4.76
C ILE A 48 -7.90 -40.41 -4.70
N HIS A 49 -7.08 -40.25 -5.76
CA HIS A 49 -5.76 -40.84 -5.82
C HIS A 49 -4.84 -40.29 -4.72
N VAL A 50 -4.74 -38.96 -4.55
CA VAL A 50 -3.85 -38.35 -3.55
C VAL A 50 -4.14 -38.86 -2.14
N ARG A 51 -5.42 -39.06 -1.78
CA ARG A 51 -5.79 -39.63 -0.48
C ARG A 51 -5.32 -41.08 -0.32
N ARG A 52 -5.49 -41.92 -1.34
CA ARG A 52 -5.05 -43.33 -1.31
C ARG A 52 -3.52 -43.44 -1.35
N CYS A 53 -2.87 -42.64 -2.19
CA CYS A 53 -1.43 -42.65 -2.34
C CYS A 53 -0.74 -42.16 -1.06
N ARG A 54 -1.28 -41.12 -0.39
CA ARG A 54 -0.81 -40.67 0.92
C ARG A 54 -0.94 -41.76 2.00
N ALA A 55 -1.98 -42.57 1.97
CA ALA A 55 -2.19 -43.64 2.96
C ALA A 55 -1.18 -44.81 2.83
N LEU A 56 -0.46 -44.89 1.71
CA LEU A 56 0.58 -45.90 1.47
C LEU A 56 1.97 -45.46 1.93
N TYR A 57 2.16 -44.18 2.25
CA TYR A 57 3.38 -43.69 2.87
C TYR A 57 3.16 -43.52 4.37
N PRO A 58 4.01 -44.11 5.24
CA PRO A 58 3.94 -43.85 6.66
C PRO A 58 4.16 -42.35 6.91
N PRO A 59 3.43 -41.73 7.86
CA PRO A 59 3.69 -40.34 8.22
C PRO A 59 5.14 -40.23 8.72
N PRO A 60 5.91 -39.22 8.28
CA PRO A 60 7.22 -38.97 8.87
C PRO A 60 7.01 -38.68 10.35
N GLU A 61 7.70 -39.44 11.20
CA GLU A 61 7.78 -39.20 12.63
C GLU A 61 8.42 -37.81 12.85
N GLU A 62 7.65 -36.97 13.57
CA GLU A 62 8.05 -35.89 14.46
C GLU A 62 9.27 -35.02 14.12
N GLU A 63 9.02 -33.71 13.95
CA GLU A 63 9.62 -32.64 14.77
C GLU A 63 8.71 -31.38 14.64
N PRO A 64 8.50 -30.59 15.71
CA PRO A 64 7.46 -29.56 15.77
C PRO A 64 7.97 -28.15 15.41
N VAL A 65 7.01 -27.22 15.37
CA VAL A 65 7.14 -25.74 15.34
C VAL A 65 7.17 -25.11 13.95
N GLY A 66 6.15 -24.28 13.68
CA GLY A 66 6.12 -23.40 12.52
C GLY A 66 4.69 -23.06 12.11
N GLU A 67 4.14 -22.03 12.75
CA GLU A 67 2.87 -21.40 12.43
C GLU A 67 2.67 -21.23 10.92
N SER A 68 1.60 -21.81 10.37
CA SER A 68 0.99 -21.29 9.16
C SER A 68 -0.52 -21.47 9.28
N GLU A 69 -1.19 -20.36 9.56
CA GLU A 69 -2.61 -20.15 9.44
C GLU A 69 -3.07 -20.50 8.03
N SER A 70 -3.64 -21.68 7.85
CA SER A 70 -4.64 -21.94 6.81
C SER A 70 -5.34 -23.29 7.07
N ALA A 71 -5.66 -23.55 8.33
CA ALA A 71 -6.70 -24.50 8.67
C ALA A 71 -8.06 -23.87 8.34
N ALA A 72 -8.42 -23.87 7.05
CA ALA A 72 -9.82 -23.76 6.67
C ALA A 72 -10.58 -24.80 7.52
N PRO A 73 -11.60 -24.41 8.31
CA PRO A 73 -12.29 -25.37 9.15
C PRO A 73 -12.89 -26.41 8.21
N ALA A 74 -12.32 -27.61 8.26
CA ALA A 74 -12.83 -28.77 7.56
C ALA A 74 -14.28 -28.91 8.03
N LYS A 75 -15.22 -28.48 7.19
CA LYS A 75 -16.65 -28.61 7.44
C LYS A 75 -16.83 -30.07 7.86
N PRO A 76 -17.37 -30.35 9.07
CA PRO A 76 -17.62 -31.72 9.45
C PRO A 76 -18.50 -32.30 8.35
N VAL A 77 -17.96 -33.31 7.64
CA VAL A 77 -18.73 -34.09 6.68
C VAL A 77 -19.77 -34.78 7.54
N LYS A 78 -20.91 -34.11 7.70
CA LYS A 78 -22.07 -34.65 8.40
C LYS A 78 -22.30 -36.03 7.77
N PRO A 79 -22.34 -37.11 8.56
CA PRO A 79 -22.68 -38.41 8.02
C PRO A 79 -23.98 -38.23 7.24
N LYS A 80 -23.95 -38.52 5.93
CA LYS A 80 -25.17 -38.54 5.12
C LYS A 80 -26.05 -39.59 5.80
N LYS A 81 -27.04 -39.12 6.58
CA LYS A 81 -28.04 -39.99 7.20
C LYS A 81 -28.55 -40.91 6.08
N PRO A 82 -28.56 -42.23 6.28
CA PRO A 82 -29.10 -43.14 5.27
C PRO A 82 -30.50 -42.64 4.92
N LYS A 83 -30.77 -42.48 3.61
CA LYS A 83 -32.11 -42.12 3.15
C LYS A 83 -33.04 -43.20 3.71
N PRO A 84 -34.11 -42.83 4.46
CA PRO A 84 -35.04 -43.84 4.96
C PRO A 84 -35.55 -44.61 3.75
N LEU A 85 -35.41 -45.94 3.79
CA LEU A 85 -36.03 -46.81 2.81
C LEU A 85 -37.54 -46.66 3.02
N TYR A 86 -38.19 -45.92 2.12
CA TYR A 86 -39.63 -45.75 2.15
C TYR A 86 -40.26 -47.09 1.79
N SER A 87 -41.24 -47.54 2.58
CA SER A 87 -42.04 -48.69 2.18
C SER A 87 -42.78 -48.35 0.87
N LEU A 88 -43.14 -49.37 0.08
CA LEU A 88 -43.94 -49.17 -1.13
C LEU A 88 -45.23 -48.40 -0.81
N VAL A 89 -45.83 -48.69 0.35
CA VAL A 89 -47.01 -48.00 0.88
C VAL A 89 -46.74 -46.50 1.10
N ASP A 90 -45.59 -46.13 1.67
CA ASP A 90 -45.23 -44.72 1.87
C ASP A 90 -44.96 -43.98 0.55
N LEU A 91 -44.40 -44.70 -0.44
CA LEU A 91 -44.17 -44.14 -1.77
C LEU A 91 -45.50 -43.88 -2.50
N CYS A 92 -46.42 -44.86 -2.45
CA CYS A 92 -47.77 -44.74 -3.00
C CYS A 92 -48.55 -43.63 -2.30
N LEU A 93 -48.50 -43.55 -0.97
CA LEU A 93 -49.13 -42.48 -0.20
C LEU A 93 -48.57 -41.12 -0.59
N ARG A 94 -47.25 -40.95 -0.71
CA ARG A 94 -46.67 -39.69 -1.18
C ARG A 94 -47.12 -39.30 -2.58
N PHE A 95 -47.19 -40.27 -3.50
CA PHE A 95 -47.65 -40.01 -4.86
C PHE A 95 -49.13 -39.61 -4.86
N ILE A 96 -49.97 -40.34 -4.13
CA ILE A 96 -51.41 -40.05 -4.00
C ILE A 96 -51.61 -38.69 -3.33
N THR A 97 -50.97 -38.40 -2.20
CA THR A 97 -51.06 -37.12 -1.51
C THR A 97 -50.66 -35.94 -2.41
N LYS A 98 -49.58 -36.09 -3.19
CA LYS A 98 -49.11 -35.03 -4.10
C LYS A 98 -50.09 -34.78 -5.26
N ASN A 99 -50.66 -35.84 -5.82
CA ASN A 99 -51.65 -35.73 -6.90
C ASN A 99 -53.00 -35.25 -6.36
N PHE A 100 -53.39 -35.68 -5.16
CA PHE A 100 -54.62 -35.25 -4.49
C PHE A 100 -54.61 -33.74 -4.20
N GLN A 101 -53.45 -33.18 -3.86
CA GLN A 101 -53.34 -31.73 -3.73
C GLN A 101 -53.58 -31.00 -5.06
N THR A 102 -52.95 -31.45 -6.15
CA THR A 102 -53.07 -30.81 -7.47
C THR A 102 -54.39 -31.06 -8.18
N VAL A 103 -55.02 -32.22 -7.92
CA VAL A 103 -56.25 -32.64 -8.60
C VAL A 103 -57.47 -32.18 -7.80
N CYS A 104 -57.51 -32.45 -6.49
CA CYS A 104 -58.67 -32.12 -5.66
C CYS A 104 -58.52 -30.76 -4.97
N MET A 105 -57.44 -30.53 -4.22
CA MET A 105 -57.37 -29.35 -3.34
C MET A 105 -57.21 -28.03 -4.10
N ASP A 106 -56.47 -28.01 -5.22
CA ASP A 106 -56.34 -26.81 -6.06
C ASP A 106 -57.65 -26.49 -6.81
N ARG A 107 -58.52 -27.48 -7.03
CA ARG A 107 -59.79 -27.34 -7.77
C ARG A 107 -61.03 -27.25 -6.89
N ILE A 108 -60.92 -27.56 -5.59
CA ILE A 108 -62.05 -27.56 -4.65
C ILE A 108 -62.73 -26.19 -4.56
N ALA A 109 -61.97 -25.11 -4.78
CA ALA A 109 -62.51 -23.75 -4.82
C ALA A 109 -63.33 -23.46 -6.09
N SER A 110 -63.04 -24.15 -7.20
CA SER A 110 -63.75 -24.01 -8.48
C SER A 110 -64.86 -25.05 -8.70
N GLN A 111 -64.74 -26.25 -8.12
CA GLN A 111 -65.65 -27.39 -8.31
C GLN A 111 -65.89 -28.12 -6.98
N PRO A 112 -66.55 -27.47 -6.00
CA PRO A 112 -66.65 -28.01 -4.64
C PRO A 112 -67.46 -29.31 -4.55
N GLU A 113 -68.54 -29.44 -5.32
CA GLU A 113 -69.44 -30.60 -5.27
C GLU A 113 -68.81 -31.85 -5.88
N GLU A 114 -68.19 -31.74 -7.05
CA GLU A 114 -67.52 -32.85 -7.74
C GLU A 114 -66.32 -33.36 -6.93
N GLU A 115 -65.52 -32.45 -6.40
CA GLU A 115 -64.36 -32.80 -5.57
C GLU A 115 -64.79 -33.35 -4.20
N ALA A 116 -65.88 -32.85 -3.60
CA ALA A 116 -66.41 -33.41 -2.35
C ALA A 116 -66.92 -34.85 -2.53
N ALA A 117 -67.64 -35.14 -3.61
CA ALA A 117 -68.09 -36.49 -3.93
C ALA A 117 -66.92 -37.46 -4.15
N LEU A 118 -65.85 -37.00 -4.81
CA LEU A 118 -64.62 -37.77 -4.99
C LEU A 118 -63.94 -38.06 -3.63
N ILE A 119 -63.87 -37.07 -2.73
CA ILE A 119 -63.32 -37.24 -1.39
C ILE A 119 -64.16 -38.22 -0.55
N GLU A 120 -65.48 -38.15 -0.65
CA GLU A 120 -66.41 -39.04 0.06
C GLU A 120 -66.31 -40.50 -0.40
N SER A 121 -65.95 -40.73 -1.67
CA SER A 121 -65.74 -42.08 -2.21
C SER A 121 -64.47 -42.79 -1.69
N LEU A 122 -63.55 -42.05 -1.06
CA LEU A 122 -62.29 -42.58 -0.55
C LEU A 122 -62.45 -43.16 0.87
N PRO A 123 -61.71 -44.22 1.24
CA PRO A 123 -61.70 -44.73 2.61
C PRO A 123 -61.28 -43.64 3.61
N THR A 124 -62.04 -43.46 4.69
CA THR A 124 -61.80 -42.40 5.69
C THR A 124 -60.38 -42.44 6.27
N SER A 125 -59.82 -43.64 6.47
CA SER A 125 -58.45 -43.84 6.95
C SER A 125 -57.40 -43.32 5.96
N LEU A 126 -57.65 -43.42 4.66
CA LEU A 126 -56.78 -42.91 3.61
C LEU A 126 -56.87 -41.38 3.53
N VAL A 127 -58.08 -40.82 3.53
CA VAL A 127 -58.31 -39.37 3.52
C VAL A 127 -57.65 -38.71 4.73
N HIS A 128 -57.84 -39.26 5.93
CA HIS A 128 -57.20 -38.76 7.14
C HIS A 128 -55.67 -38.76 7.02
N ARG A 129 -55.08 -39.83 6.48
CA ARG A 129 -53.62 -39.95 6.30
C ARG A 129 -53.08 -38.97 5.24
N ILE A 130 -53.84 -38.73 4.17
CA ILE A 130 -53.52 -37.72 3.15
C ILE A 130 -53.56 -36.32 3.75
N ILE A 131 -54.63 -35.96 4.46
CA ILE A 131 -54.78 -34.64 5.10
C ILE A 131 -53.65 -34.39 6.10
N VAL A 132 -53.36 -35.35 6.99
CA VAL A 132 -52.25 -35.24 7.95
C VAL A 132 -50.92 -35.02 7.25
N ASN A 133 -50.64 -35.74 6.16
CA ASN A 133 -49.41 -35.55 5.39
C ASN A 133 -49.36 -34.15 4.73
N LEU A 134 -50.47 -33.65 4.19
CA LEU A 134 -50.55 -32.31 3.59
C LEU A 134 -50.29 -31.21 4.63
N VAL A 135 -50.90 -31.31 5.80
CA VAL A 135 -50.70 -30.36 6.90
C VAL A 135 -49.25 -30.39 7.35
N ASN A 136 -48.67 -31.57 7.57
CA ASN A 136 -47.25 -31.71 7.93
C ASN A 136 -46.31 -31.13 6.87
N ASP A 137 -46.58 -31.36 5.58
CA ASP A 137 -45.79 -30.80 4.48
C ASP A 137 -45.89 -29.27 4.40
N LEU A 138 -47.07 -28.70 4.67
CA LEU A 138 -47.28 -27.25 4.76
C LEU A 138 -46.53 -26.65 5.96
N ASP A 139 -46.67 -27.25 7.14
CA ASP A 139 -45.97 -26.83 8.35
C ASP A 139 -44.45 -26.86 8.18
N GLU A 140 -43.92 -27.92 7.55
CA GLU A 140 -42.50 -28.02 7.22
C GLU A 140 -42.06 -26.92 6.23
N LYS A 141 -42.85 -26.65 5.19
CA LYS A 141 -42.55 -25.61 4.20
C LYS A 141 -42.58 -24.22 4.85
N ASP A 142 -43.55 -23.96 5.72
CA ASP A 142 -43.68 -22.70 6.42
C ASP A 142 -42.59 -22.51 7.47
N ALA A 143 -42.20 -23.57 8.19
CA ALA A 143 -41.02 -23.54 9.05
C ALA A 143 -39.74 -23.21 8.26
N LYS A 144 -39.54 -23.83 7.08
CA LYS A 144 -38.40 -23.55 6.19
C LYS A 144 -38.44 -22.12 5.64
N ARG A 145 -39.62 -21.62 5.23
CA ARG A 145 -39.81 -20.23 4.77
C ARG A 145 -39.51 -19.24 5.88
N ARG A 146 -40.06 -19.44 7.07
CA ARG A 146 -39.78 -18.61 8.27
C ARG A 146 -38.29 -18.61 8.61
N ALA A 147 -37.63 -19.77 8.59
CA ALA A 147 -36.20 -19.85 8.83
C ALA A 147 -35.38 -19.12 7.75
N LYS A 148 -35.79 -19.18 6.48
CA LYS A 148 -35.15 -18.44 5.39
C LYS A 148 -35.33 -16.93 5.54
N ILE A 149 -36.54 -16.47 5.86
CA ILE A 149 -36.84 -15.06 6.11
C ILE A 149 -35.96 -14.52 7.25
N LYS A 150 -35.92 -15.22 8.39
CA LYS A 150 -35.07 -14.84 9.53
C LYS A 150 -33.59 -14.72 9.15
N ARG A 151 -33.08 -15.64 8.31
CA ARG A 151 -31.69 -15.55 7.81
C ARG A 151 -31.47 -14.34 6.92
N MET A 152 -32.39 -14.07 5.99
CA MET A 152 -32.28 -12.90 5.12
C MET A 152 -32.38 -11.60 5.93
N GLU A 153 -33.19 -11.55 6.98
CA GLU A 153 -33.27 -10.40 7.90
C GLU A 153 -31.97 -10.21 8.67
N THR A 154 -31.35 -11.29 9.17
CA THR A 154 -30.04 -11.18 9.85
C THR A 154 -28.95 -10.72 8.89
N ASP A 155 -28.95 -11.22 7.65
CA ASP A 155 -27.97 -10.86 6.64
C ASP A 155 -28.15 -9.40 6.21
N ALA A 156 -29.39 -8.95 6.00
CA ALA A 156 -29.70 -7.56 5.69
C ALA A 156 -29.27 -6.61 6.82
N ALA A 157 -29.52 -6.99 8.08
CA ALA A 157 -29.07 -6.22 9.24
C ALA A 157 -27.53 -6.17 9.33
N ALA A 158 -26.84 -7.26 9.00
CA ALA A 158 -25.38 -7.30 8.96
C ALA A 158 -24.82 -6.38 7.86
N LEU A 159 -25.35 -6.48 6.64
CA LEU A 159 -24.96 -5.63 5.51
C LEU A 159 -25.22 -4.15 5.79
N GLN A 160 -26.32 -3.81 6.47
CA GLN A 160 -26.60 -2.43 6.85
C GLN A 160 -25.56 -1.88 7.83
N ARG A 161 -25.08 -2.69 8.78
CA ARG A 161 -23.99 -2.29 9.69
C ARG A 161 -22.67 -2.14 8.95
N GLU A 162 -22.36 -3.03 8.00
CA GLU A 162 -21.16 -2.90 7.17
C GLU A 162 -21.20 -1.65 6.30
N LYS A 163 -22.34 -1.34 5.69
CA LYS A 163 -22.55 -0.10 4.94
C LYS A 163 -22.25 1.13 5.82
N GLN A 164 -22.81 1.19 7.02
CA GLN A 164 -22.56 2.29 7.96
C GLN A 164 -21.07 2.39 8.32
N ARG A 165 -20.38 1.27 8.54
CA ARG A 165 -18.92 1.26 8.76
C ARG A 165 -18.14 1.78 7.55
N LEU A 166 -18.53 1.41 6.33
CA LEU A 166 -17.88 1.93 5.12
C LEU A 166 -18.11 3.43 4.93
N GLU A 167 -19.29 3.93 5.30
CA GLU A 167 -19.59 5.36 5.28
C GLU A 167 -18.73 6.14 6.30
N THR A 168 -18.53 5.62 7.51
CA THR A 168 -17.63 6.25 8.48
C THR A 168 -16.18 6.22 8.01
N PHE A 169 -15.69 5.10 7.46
CA PHE A 169 -14.35 5.04 6.86
C PHE A 169 -14.18 6.02 5.70
N ARG A 170 -15.21 6.17 4.86
CA ARG A 170 -15.21 7.15 3.77
C ARG A 170 -15.09 8.58 4.31
N GLN A 171 -15.84 8.93 5.36
CA GLN A 171 -15.74 10.24 6.00
C GLN A 171 -14.35 10.48 6.60
N GLN A 172 -13.80 9.49 7.33
CA GLN A 172 -12.45 9.57 7.88
C GLN A 172 -11.39 9.76 6.79
N THR A 173 -11.52 9.05 5.66
CA THR A 173 -10.62 9.19 4.51
C THR A 173 -10.68 10.59 3.91
N MET A 174 -11.89 11.18 3.79
CA MET A 174 -12.05 12.55 3.32
C MET A 174 -11.38 13.55 4.27
N THR A 175 -11.59 13.42 5.58
CA THR A 175 -10.93 14.27 6.59
C THR A 175 -9.41 14.14 6.53
N ALA A 176 -8.89 12.92 6.39
CA ALA A 176 -7.45 12.69 6.27
C ALA A 176 -6.87 13.34 5.02
N ARG A 177 -7.57 13.29 3.88
CA ARG A 177 -7.15 13.96 2.64
C ARG A 177 -7.09 15.47 2.78
N VAL A 178 -8.06 16.09 3.44
CA VAL A 178 -8.05 17.54 3.69
C VAL A 178 -6.82 17.93 4.53
N ARG A 179 -6.56 17.19 5.62
CA ARG A 179 -5.38 17.41 6.47
C ARG A 179 -4.06 17.23 5.71
N LEU A 180 -3.99 16.24 4.82
CA LEU A 180 -2.81 16.03 3.98
C LEU A 180 -2.57 17.23 3.06
N ASN A 181 -3.62 17.74 2.41
CA ASN A 181 -3.52 18.91 1.55
C ASN A 181 -3.09 20.16 2.33
N GLU A 182 -3.61 20.37 3.54
CA GLU A 182 -3.17 21.46 4.43
C GLU A 182 -1.68 21.31 4.80
N GLN A 183 -1.24 20.07 5.08
CA GLN A 183 0.16 19.78 5.36
C GLN A 183 1.06 20.02 4.14
N GLU A 184 0.60 19.67 2.93
CA GLU A 184 1.34 19.94 1.69
C GLU A 184 1.48 21.45 1.44
N GLN A 185 0.41 22.21 1.63
CA GLN A 185 0.44 23.68 1.49
C GLN A 185 1.41 24.33 2.49
N THR A 186 1.36 23.92 3.76
CA THR A 186 2.31 24.43 4.76
C THR A 186 3.75 24.04 4.45
N ASN A 187 3.99 22.83 3.94
CA ASN A 187 5.32 22.40 3.52
C ASN A 187 5.83 23.26 2.34
N GLU A 188 4.97 23.54 1.37
CA GLU A 188 5.31 24.39 0.23
C GLU A 188 5.64 25.83 0.66
N GLN A 189 4.88 26.39 1.60
CA GLN A 189 5.18 27.69 2.20
C GLN A 189 6.55 27.70 2.89
N LEU A 190 6.83 26.71 3.74
CA LEU A 190 8.12 26.59 4.44
C LEU A 190 9.29 26.42 3.46
N ARG A 191 9.10 25.70 2.35
CA ARG A 191 10.12 25.58 1.30
C ARG A 191 10.44 26.93 0.67
N ARG A 192 9.41 27.71 0.31
CA ARG A 192 9.59 29.06 -0.24
C ARG A 192 10.28 29.99 0.75
N GLU A 193 9.92 29.93 2.03
CA GLU A 193 10.58 30.71 3.08
C GLU A 193 12.05 30.32 3.24
N LEU A 194 12.37 29.02 3.20
CA LEU A 194 13.73 28.53 3.27
C LEU A 194 14.56 28.99 2.06
N GLU A 195 13.99 28.93 0.86
CA GLU A 195 14.64 29.45 -0.36
C GLU A 195 14.91 30.95 -0.26
N ALA A 196 13.93 31.74 0.19
CA ALA A 196 14.09 33.18 0.40
C ALA A 196 15.19 33.48 1.42
N ARG A 197 15.20 32.79 2.57
CA ARG A 197 16.24 32.94 3.60
C ARG A 197 17.63 32.55 3.09
N THR A 198 17.71 31.51 2.27
CA THR A 198 18.97 31.07 1.67
C THR A 198 19.51 32.16 0.72
N GLN A 199 18.64 32.79 -0.06
CA GLN A 199 19.02 33.91 -0.94
C GLN A 199 19.45 35.15 -0.14
N GLU A 200 18.74 35.49 0.93
CA GLU A 200 19.12 36.58 1.84
C GLU A 200 20.51 36.35 2.45
N LEU A 201 20.76 35.14 2.97
CA LEU A 201 22.06 34.77 3.53
C LEU A 201 23.18 34.84 2.49
N ALA A 202 22.92 34.41 1.25
CA ALA A 202 23.89 34.54 0.17
C ALA A 202 24.21 36.01 -0.16
N ALA A 203 23.19 36.88 -0.19
CA ALA A 203 23.36 38.31 -0.43
C ALA A 203 24.13 39.00 0.71
N GLU A 204 23.81 38.68 1.97
CA GLU A 204 24.54 39.17 3.14
C GLU A 204 25.98 38.64 3.18
N GLY A 205 26.21 37.39 2.78
CA GLY A 205 27.53 36.80 2.61
C GLY A 205 28.37 37.57 1.59
N ALA A 206 27.80 37.90 0.43
CA ALA A 206 28.46 38.71 -0.59
C ALA A 206 28.78 40.13 -0.09
N ARG A 207 27.83 40.79 0.60
CA ARG A 207 28.07 42.11 1.23
C ARG A 207 29.18 42.05 2.27
N SER A 208 29.18 41.02 3.11
CA SER A 208 30.22 40.81 4.12
C SER A 208 31.60 40.63 3.49
N GLN A 209 31.69 39.87 2.40
CA GLN A 209 32.94 39.70 1.66
C GLN A 209 33.42 41.02 1.04
N GLN A 210 32.51 41.80 0.47
CA GLN A 210 32.83 43.13 -0.08
C GLN A 210 33.39 44.05 1.01
N LEU A 211 32.72 44.14 2.16
CA LEU A 211 33.19 44.96 3.28
C LEU A 211 34.57 44.53 3.80
N ARG A 212 34.85 43.22 3.85
CA ARG A 212 36.18 42.71 4.22
C ARG A 212 37.25 43.18 3.23
N SER A 213 36.99 43.06 1.92
CA SER A 213 37.95 43.51 0.89
C SER A 213 38.20 45.03 0.94
N GLN A 214 37.18 45.81 1.30
CA GLN A 214 37.33 47.25 1.52
C GLN A 214 38.17 47.54 2.77
N GLY A 215 37.92 46.80 3.86
CA GLY A 215 38.70 46.86 5.09
C GLY A 215 40.20 46.60 4.83
N GLU A 216 40.52 45.51 4.13
CA GLU A 216 41.90 45.20 3.71
C GLU A 216 42.52 46.32 2.84
N GLY A 217 41.71 46.97 2.00
CA GLY A 217 42.13 48.11 1.20
C GLY A 217 42.49 49.33 2.06
N PHE A 218 41.66 49.64 3.06
CA PHE A 218 41.91 50.72 4.01
C PHE A 218 43.12 50.45 4.90
N GLU A 219 43.31 49.22 5.38
CA GLU A 219 44.48 48.81 6.15
C GLU A 219 45.78 49.01 5.35
N LYS A 220 45.80 48.60 4.08
CA LYS A 220 46.95 48.85 3.18
C LYS A 220 47.23 50.34 3.01
N LEU A 221 46.17 51.15 2.87
CA LEU A 221 46.32 52.60 2.76
C LEU A 221 46.88 53.21 4.05
N GLN A 222 46.36 52.77 5.20
CA GLN A 222 46.82 53.19 6.52
C GLN A 222 48.32 52.91 6.68
N HIS A 223 48.78 51.70 6.41
CA HIS A 223 50.21 51.37 6.49
C HIS A 223 51.08 52.22 5.56
N ARG A 224 50.61 52.57 4.35
CA ARG A 224 51.33 53.48 3.46
C ARG A 224 51.43 54.89 4.03
N LEU A 225 50.35 55.40 4.61
CA LEU A 225 50.33 56.72 5.24
C LEU A 225 51.22 56.75 6.49
N GLU A 226 51.17 55.72 7.33
CA GLU A 226 52.06 55.55 8.48
C GLU A 226 53.54 55.53 8.07
N ALA A 227 53.89 54.76 7.03
CA ALA A 227 55.24 54.75 6.49
C ALA A 227 55.69 56.13 5.98
N LYS A 228 54.78 56.87 5.31
CA LYS A 228 55.06 58.23 4.83
C LYS A 228 55.26 59.23 5.97
N ILE A 229 54.43 59.15 7.02
CA ILE A 229 54.58 59.96 8.24
C ILE A 229 55.95 59.69 8.87
N ASN A 230 56.35 58.42 8.99
CA ASN A 230 57.65 58.05 9.54
C ASN A 230 58.82 58.61 8.72
N SER A 231 58.74 58.55 7.38
CA SER A 231 59.74 59.16 6.50
C SER A 231 59.84 60.67 6.70
N LEU A 232 58.69 61.36 6.71
CA LEU A 232 58.65 62.82 6.90
C LEU A 232 59.16 63.23 8.29
N ASN A 233 58.89 62.44 9.33
CA ASN A 233 59.43 62.68 10.66
C ASN A 233 60.95 62.54 10.67
N LEU A 234 61.49 61.52 9.99
CA LEU A 234 62.95 61.34 9.86
C LEU A 234 63.59 62.52 9.14
N GLU A 235 63.04 62.96 8.00
CA GLU A 235 63.50 64.14 7.26
C GLU A 235 63.40 65.42 8.09
N ASN A 236 62.32 65.58 8.87
CA ASN A 236 62.16 66.72 9.76
C ASN A 236 63.25 66.74 10.84
N ASP A 237 63.57 65.57 11.41
CA ASP A 237 64.63 65.44 12.40
C ASP A 237 66.01 65.72 11.80
N THR A 238 66.32 65.24 10.59
CA THR A 238 67.57 65.58 9.90
C THR A 238 67.66 67.08 9.66
N LEU A 239 66.61 67.71 9.14
CA LEU A 239 66.57 69.17 8.92
C LEU A 239 66.72 69.95 10.25
N LYS A 240 66.11 69.50 11.34
CA LYS A 240 66.34 70.08 12.68
C LYS A 240 67.80 69.97 13.12
N THR A 241 68.45 68.82 12.88
CA THR A 241 69.87 68.67 13.21
C THR A 241 70.75 69.58 12.36
N GLU A 242 70.50 69.68 11.05
CA GLU A 242 71.20 70.58 10.13
C GLU A 242 71.02 72.04 10.52
N LEU A 243 69.79 72.45 10.88
CA LEU A 243 69.48 73.79 11.35
C LEU A 243 70.26 74.13 12.62
N ARG A 244 70.31 73.22 13.62
CA ARG A 244 71.10 73.42 14.84
C ARG A 244 72.59 73.56 14.54
N VAL A 245 73.12 72.77 13.60
CA VAL A 245 74.53 72.87 13.17
C VAL A 245 74.79 74.20 12.46
N ALA A 246 73.89 74.63 11.57
CA ALA A 246 73.99 75.92 10.88
C ALA A 246 73.95 77.09 11.87
N GLN A 247 73.00 77.09 12.81
CA GLN A 247 72.91 78.08 13.88
C GLN A 247 74.18 78.13 14.74
N LYS A 248 74.77 76.98 15.06
CA LYS A 248 76.04 76.92 15.79
C LYS A 248 77.18 77.54 14.98
N LYS A 249 77.29 77.22 13.68
CA LYS A 249 78.29 77.82 12.79
C LYS A 249 78.11 79.33 12.67
N GLU A 250 76.88 79.81 12.51
CA GLU A 250 76.55 81.24 12.48
C GLU A 250 76.92 81.95 13.78
N MET A 251 76.61 81.35 14.94
CA MET A 251 77.05 81.86 16.24
C MET A 251 78.57 81.91 16.37
N ASP A 252 79.28 80.91 15.86
CA ASP A 252 80.74 80.87 15.89
C ASP A 252 81.37 81.89 14.93
N THR A 253 80.79 82.13 13.76
CA THR A 253 81.25 83.20 12.85
C THR A 253 80.97 84.59 13.42
N ILE A 254 79.81 84.82 14.04
CA ILE A 254 79.49 86.07 14.75
C ILE A 254 80.52 86.30 15.87
N LYS A 255 80.85 85.27 16.66
CA LYS A 255 81.90 85.36 17.69
C LYS A 255 83.26 85.70 17.09
N GLN A 256 83.66 85.04 15.99
CA GLN A 256 84.93 85.32 15.31
C GLN A 256 84.98 86.76 14.80
N LEU A 257 83.92 87.25 14.15
CA LEU A 257 83.80 88.64 13.70
C LEU A 257 83.91 89.61 14.89
N ALA A 258 83.20 89.35 15.99
CA ALA A 258 83.29 90.18 17.20
C ALA A 258 84.72 90.20 17.80
N THR A 259 85.44 89.06 17.78
CA THR A 259 86.84 89.02 18.22
C THR A 259 87.80 89.70 17.24
N ALA A 260 87.51 89.69 15.94
CA ALA A 260 88.30 90.39 14.93
C ALA A 260 88.10 91.91 15.02
N SER A 261 86.85 92.37 15.23
CA SER A 261 86.57 93.79 15.50
C SER A 261 87.27 94.30 16.76
N LYS A 262 87.33 93.50 17.84
CA LYS A 262 88.09 93.86 19.06
C LYS A 262 89.62 93.91 18.89
N LYS A 263 90.17 93.39 17.79
CA LYS A 263 91.61 93.45 17.48
C LYS A 263 91.97 94.61 16.54
N LEU A 264 90.96 95.35 16.06
CA LEU A 264 91.09 96.48 15.14
C LEU A 264 90.89 97.84 15.83
N ASP A 265 90.60 97.84 17.13
CA ASP A 265 90.65 98.98 18.06
C ASP A 265 91.91 98.89 18.94
#